data_AF-A0A413M1Y5-F1
#
_entry.id   AF-A0A413M1Y5-F1
#
_cell.length_a   1.000
_cell.length_b   1.000
_cell.length_c   1.000
_cell.angle_alpha   90.00
_cell.angle_beta   90.00
_cell.angle_gamma   90.00
#
_symmetry.space_group_name_H-M   'P 1'
#
loop_
_entity.id
_entity.type
_entity.pdbx_description
1 polymer ?
#
loop_
_entity_poly.entity_id
_entity_poly.type
_entity_poly.pdbx_seq_one_letter_code
_entity_poly.pdbx_strand_id
1 'polypeptide(L)'
;MRSYAVFFLLCDATGKREVIIITEEQIQNKIYSYLVTQNEHVILEHMPDHYYNLFWNSISILYEGGILTTAKSVEKFCNKLQLRGSYNRDKCLQGISEMVFWLYAIRRNYSFEIDKQLHTKNEKNNSDVDIQIVKDGYTFNIEVKTPNQVKKTDESILNITIPFRSFERKDIQDEEVRKINRDISQAIINNSQGKYTAYEQTKIDDNKVIEYLRSGQIKFTYEPNSINVLALSVPSQQMDNYWGYLYNPFSGIFTDQFSGKFFDKKKNEIKHSEFDKVDVVLLTNIVEGHKRIVYEFDSWKLENYCSIFCINPFSQRTMKHCDVDAYKYLLDILPNDTNRFEKERDERNLQGEKLGIPTDPIFFSEYLYNHYYKLR
;
A
#
# COMPACT_ATOMS: atom_id res chain seq x y z
N MET A 1 -25.11 -19.16 7.01
CA MET A 1 -24.92 -20.25 6.03
C MET A 1 -26.04 -20.20 5.00
N ARG A 2 -25.84 -19.47 3.90
CA ARG A 2 -26.60 -19.54 2.64
C ARG A 2 -25.61 -19.14 1.55
N SER A 3 -25.17 -20.12 0.75
CA SER A 3 -24.32 -19.87 -0.41
C SER A 3 -25.21 -19.31 -1.53
N TYR A 4 -24.94 -18.08 -1.97
CA TYR A 4 -25.67 -17.47 -3.07
C TYR A 4 -24.91 -17.75 -4.37
N ALA A 5 -25.38 -18.72 -5.15
CA ALA A 5 -25.00 -18.83 -6.55
C ALA A 5 -25.64 -17.65 -7.31
N VAL A 6 -24.82 -16.77 -7.90
CA VAL A 6 -25.28 -15.65 -8.73
C VAL A 6 -25.41 -16.14 -10.18
N PHE A 7 -26.61 -16.03 -10.75
CA PHE A 7 -26.94 -16.51 -12.09
C PHE A 7 -26.89 -15.37 -13.12
N PHE A 8 -26.28 -15.61 -14.29
CA PHE A 8 -26.47 -14.76 -15.47
C PHE A 8 -26.90 -15.58 -16.69
N LEU A 9 -27.71 -14.93 -17.53
CA LEU A 9 -28.43 -15.48 -18.66
C LEU A 9 -27.76 -15.06 -19.98
N LEU A 10 -27.34 -16.02 -20.79
CA LEU A 10 -27.15 -15.82 -22.23
C LEU A 10 -27.87 -16.94 -22.97
N CYS A 11 -28.65 -16.57 -24.00
CA CYS A 11 -29.38 -17.51 -24.84
C CYS A 11 -28.49 -18.01 -25.96
N ASP A 12 -28.42 -19.33 -26.14
CA ASP A 12 -27.90 -19.93 -27.37
C ASP A 12 -29.01 -19.99 -28.45
N ALA A 13 -28.63 -20.32 -29.68
CA ALA A 13 -29.53 -20.42 -30.83
C ALA A 13 -30.55 -21.59 -30.75
N THR A 14 -30.54 -22.38 -29.67
CA THR A 14 -31.49 -23.48 -29.42
C THR A 14 -32.45 -23.19 -28.26
N GLY A 15 -32.34 -22.00 -27.64
CA GLY A 15 -33.19 -21.61 -26.51
C GLY A 15 -32.87 -22.35 -25.21
N LYS A 16 -31.76 -23.11 -25.15
CA LYS A 16 -31.27 -23.75 -23.92
C LYS A 16 -30.23 -22.85 -23.28
N ARG A 17 -30.58 -22.34 -22.09
CA ARG A 17 -29.70 -21.54 -21.24
C ARG A 17 -28.68 -22.46 -20.57
N GLU A 18 -27.49 -22.60 -21.15
CA GLU A 18 -26.35 -23.19 -20.44
C GLU A 18 -25.66 -22.13 -19.60
N VAL A 19 -25.79 -22.27 -18.27
CA VAL A 19 -24.97 -21.53 -17.32
C VAL A 19 -23.60 -22.21 -17.31
N ILE A 20 -22.60 -21.60 -17.94
CA ILE A 20 -21.20 -22.06 -17.78
C ILE A 20 -20.73 -21.61 -16.40
N ILE A 21 -21.00 -22.45 -15.41
CA ILE A 21 -20.43 -22.32 -14.06
C ILE A 21 -19.00 -22.83 -14.15
N ILE A 22 -18.04 -21.97 -13.88
CA ILE A 22 -16.65 -22.40 -13.72
C ILE A 22 -16.51 -22.91 -12.29
N THR A 23 -16.08 -24.16 -12.14
CA THR A 23 -15.85 -24.76 -10.82
C THR A 23 -14.56 -24.23 -10.19
N GLU A 24 -14.46 -24.28 -8.87
CA GLU A 24 -13.21 -23.98 -8.15
C GLU A 24 -12.02 -24.77 -8.70
N GLU A 25 -12.20 -26.06 -8.94
CA GLU A 25 -11.18 -26.94 -9.51
C GLU A 25 -10.71 -26.46 -10.90
N GLN A 26 -11.64 -26.05 -11.77
CA GLN A 26 -11.30 -25.49 -13.08
C GLN A 26 -10.49 -24.19 -12.96
N ILE A 27 -10.79 -23.36 -11.96
CA ILE A 27 -10.07 -22.11 -11.69
C ILE A 27 -8.67 -22.41 -11.19
N GLN A 28 -8.54 -23.28 -10.19
CA GLN A 28 -7.27 -23.69 -9.63
C GLN A 28 -6.37 -24.32 -10.70
N ASN A 29 -6.90 -25.25 -11.50
CA ASN A 29 -6.16 -25.86 -12.62
C ASN A 29 -5.70 -24.82 -13.64
N LYS A 30 -6.54 -23.85 -13.99
CA LYS A 30 -6.18 -22.78 -14.92
C LYS A 30 -5.06 -21.90 -14.34
N ILE A 31 -5.17 -21.47 -13.10
CA ILE A 31 -4.13 -20.67 -12.41
C ILE A 31 -2.82 -21.46 -12.32
N TYR A 32 -2.90 -22.73 -11.90
CA TYR A 32 -1.75 -23.62 -11.78
C TYR A 32 -1.01 -23.76 -13.12
N SER A 33 -1.74 -23.98 -14.21
CA SER A 33 -1.16 -24.12 -15.56
C SER A 33 -0.38 -22.90 -16.01
N TYR A 34 -0.76 -21.70 -15.56
CA TYR A 34 0.01 -20.49 -15.84
C TYR A 34 1.22 -20.39 -14.91
N LEU A 35 1.03 -20.62 -13.61
CA LEU A 35 2.08 -20.48 -12.61
C LEU A 35 3.29 -21.36 -12.92
N VAL A 36 3.08 -22.65 -13.24
CA VAL A 36 4.19 -23.61 -13.46
C VAL A 36 5.09 -23.25 -14.65
N THR A 37 4.67 -22.32 -15.51
CA THR A 37 5.49 -21.83 -16.62
C THR A 37 6.36 -20.62 -16.24
N GLN A 38 6.22 -20.10 -15.01
CA GLN A 38 6.85 -18.86 -14.54
C GLN A 38 7.76 -19.09 -13.32
N ASN A 39 9.00 -19.52 -13.55
CA ASN A 39 9.96 -19.84 -12.47
C ASN A 39 10.31 -18.65 -11.55
N GLU A 40 10.15 -17.42 -12.01
CA GLU A 40 10.48 -16.18 -11.26
C GLU A 40 9.26 -15.56 -10.55
N HIS A 41 8.08 -16.19 -10.66
CA HIS A 41 6.86 -15.64 -10.08
C HIS A 41 6.94 -15.62 -8.56
N VAL A 42 6.57 -14.50 -7.92
CA VAL A 42 6.72 -14.32 -6.46
C VAL A 42 5.96 -15.36 -5.62
N ILE A 43 4.92 -15.99 -6.18
CA ILE A 43 4.18 -17.09 -5.54
C ILE A 43 4.99 -18.40 -5.52
N LEU A 44 5.89 -18.59 -6.48
CA LEU A 44 6.71 -19.79 -6.65
C LEU A 44 8.15 -19.60 -6.18
N GLU A 45 8.66 -18.37 -6.20
CA GLU A 45 10.05 -18.05 -5.93
C GLU A 45 10.39 -18.26 -4.46
N HIS A 46 11.09 -19.35 -4.16
CA HIS A 46 11.70 -19.62 -2.85
C HIS A 46 10.75 -19.44 -1.65
N MET A 47 9.43 -19.49 -1.86
CA MET A 47 8.45 -19.38 -0.79
C MET A 47 8.21 -20.77 -0.17
N PRO A 48 7.98 -20.87 1.15
CA PRO A 48 7.71 -22.16 1.78
C PRO A 48 6.42 -22.77 1.26
N ASP A 49 6.30 -24.10 1.32
CA ASP A 49 5.06 -24.82 1.04
C ASP A 49 3.87 -24.23 1.80
N HIS A 50 4.10 -23.73 3.03
CA HIS A 50 3.08 -23.04 3.81
C HIS A 50 2.50 -21.81 3.08
N TYR A 51 3.34 -20.94 2.52
CA TYR A 51 2.88 -19.75 1.79
C TYR A 51 2.10 -20.14 0.53
N TYR A 52 2.59 -21.16 -0.18
CA TYR A 52 1.92 -21.68 -1.37
C TYR A 52 0.54 -22.28 -1.04
N ASN A 53 0.42 -23.00 0.07
CA ASN A 53 -0.86 -23.51 0.57
C ASN A 53 -1.82 -22.36 0.97
N LEU A 54 -1.31 -21.31 1.62
CA LEU A 54 -2.11 -20.13 1.95
C LEU A 54 -2.61 -19.40 0.69
N PHE A 55 -1.83 -19.39 -0.39
CA PHE A 55 -2.28 -18.86 -1.68
C PHE A 55 -3.48 -19.66 -2.21
N TRP A 56 -3.43 -20.99 -2.23
CA TRP A 56 -4.56 -21.81 -2.68
C TRP A 56 -5.80 -21.66 -1.79
N ASN A 57 -5.61 -21.62 -0.46
CA ASN A 57 -6.69 -21.30 0.46
C ASN A 57 -7.32 -19.93 0.15
N SER A 58 -6.52 -18.96 -0.27
CA SER A 58 -7.01 -17.64 -0.68
C SER A 58 -7.80 -17.70 -1.98
N ILE A 59 -7.43 -18.58 -2.93
CA ILE A 59 -8.25 -18.83 -4.13
C ILE A 59 -9.62 -19.38 -3.74
N SER A 60 -9.68 -20.35 -2.82
CA SER A 60 -10.94 -20.91 -2.31
C SER A 60 -11.82 -19.82 -1.69
N ILE A 61 -11.25 -18.97 -0.82
CA ILE A 61 -11.98 -17.86 -0.20
C ILE A 61 -12.52 -16.87 -1.25
N LEU A 62 -11.73 -16.55 -2.28
CA LEU A 62 -12.18 -15.65 -3.35
C LEU A 62 -13.29 -16.27 -4.23
N TYR A 63 -13.24 -17.59 -4.45
CA TYR A 63 -14.30 -18.31 -5.14
C TYR A 63 -15.60 -18.31 -4.31
N GLU A 64 -15.53 -18.71 -3.04
CA GLU A 64 -16.67 -18.72 -2.11
C GLU A 64 -17.25 -17.32 -1.89
N GLY A 65 -16.41 -16.30 -1.84
CA GLY A 65 -16.79 -14.89 -1.75
C GLY A 65 -17.36 -14.30 -3.05
N GLY A 66 -17.50 -15.10 -4.11
CA GLY A 66 -18.16 -14.70 -5.36
C GLY A 66 -17.26 -13.95 -6.36
N ILE A 67 -15.99 -13.73 -6.04
CA ILE A 67 -15.06 -12.93 -6.87
C ILE A 67 -14.59 -13.73 -8.10
N LEU A 68 -14.23 -15.00 -7.91
CA LEU A 68 -13.72 -15.86 -8.97
C LEU A 68 -14.81 -16.76 -9.56
N THR A 69 -15.98 -16.22 -9.90
CA THR A 69 -17.12 -17.03 -10.36
C THR A 69 -17.34 -17.03 -11.88
N THR A 70 -16.59 -16.21 -12.64
CA THR A 70 -16.79 -16.05 -14.10
C THR A 70 -15.47 -16.11 -14.86
N ALA A 71 -15.51 -16.49 -16.14
CA ALA A 71 -14.32 -16.47 -17.01
C ALA A 71 -13.63 -15.10 -17.03
N LYS A 72 -14.43 -14.03 -17.09
CA LYS A 72 -13.95 -12.65 -17.11
C LYS A 72 -13.26 -12.26 -15.80
N SER A 73 -13.83 -12.62 -14.65
CA SER A 73 -13.22 -12.29 -13.35
C SER A 73 -11.94 -13.11 -13.11
N VAL A 74 -11.92 -14.38 -13.52
CA VAL A 74 -10.71 -15.22 -13.50
C VAL A 74 -9.62 -14.65 -14.40
N GLU A 75 -9.95 -14.18 -15.61
CA GLU A 75 -8.96 -13.55 -16.47
C GLU A 75 -8.42 -12.24 -15.91
N LYS A 76 -9.29 -11.40 -15.32
CA LYS A 76 -8.88 -10.17 -14.65
C LYS A 76 -7.96 -10.45 -13.47
N PHE A 77 -8.28 -11.47 -12.69
CA PHE A 77 -7.44 -11.98 -11.61
C PHE A 77 -6.05 -12.41 -12.11
N CYS A 78 -5.99 -13.27 -13.14
CA CYS A 78 -4.72 -13.70 -13.73
C CYS A 78 -3.90 -12.54 -14.29
N ASN A 79 -4.55 -11.51 -14.83
CA ASN A 79 -3.87 -10.31 -15.31
C ASN A 79 -3.31 -9.47 -14.16
N LYS A 80 -4.06 -9.27 -13.06
CA LYS A 80 -3.56 -8.54 -11.87
C LYS A 80 -2.36 -9.25 -11.24
N LEU A 81 -2.38 -10.59 -11.18
CA LEU A 81 -1.26 -11.38 -10.71
C LEU A 81 -0.14 -11.60 -11.74
N GLN A 82 -0.23 -11.05 -12.96
CA GLN A 82 0.81 -11.20 -13.99
C GLN A 82 1.09 -12.67 -14.39
N LEU A 83 0.06 -13.52 -14.30
CA LEU A 83 0.13 -14.94 -14.69
C LEU A 83 0.11 -15.14 -16.21
N ARG A 84 -0.25 -14.09 -16.97
CA ARG A 84 -0.35 -14.10 -18.43
C ARG A 84 0.67 -13.14 -19.02
N GLY A 85 1.46 -13.61 -19.99
CA GLY A 85 2.45 -12.77 -20.68
C GLY A 85 3.75 -12.60 -19.91
N SER A 86 4.44 -11.48 -20.13
CA SER A 86 5.70 -11.19 -19.45
C SER A 86 5.46 -10.80 -17.99
N TYR A 87 6.09 -11.55 -17.08
CA TYR A 87 6.00 -11.30 -15.65
C TYR A 87 6.63 -9.95 -15.29
N ASN A 88 5.90 -9.16 -14.49
CA ASN A 88 6.39 -7.93 -13.89
C ASN A 88 6.13 -7.99 -12.37
N ARG A 89 7.20 -8.11 -11.59
CA ARG A 89 7.13 -8.26 -10.13
C ARG A 89 6.38 -7.12 -9.45
N ASP A 90 6.67 -5.87 -9.81
CA ASP A 90 6.05 -4.69 -9.18
C ASP A 90 4.53 -4.67 -9.42
N LYS A 91 4.10 -4.97 -10.65
CA LYS A 91 2.66 -5.09 -10.98
C LYS A 91 1.99 -6.26 -10.26
N CYS A 92 2.68 -7.39 -10.13
CA CYS A 92 2.19 -8.54 -9.39
C CYS A 92 2.01 -8.20 -7.90
N LEU A 93 2.97 -7.51 -7.27
CA LEU A 93 2.88 -7.07 -5.88
C LEU A 93 1.75 -6.06 -5.65
N GLN A 94 1.45 -5.20 -6.62
CA GLN A 94 0.26 -4.37 -6.58
C GLN A 94 -1.02 -5.22 -6.58
N GLY A 95 -1.14 -6.17 -7.52
CA GLY A 95 -2.28 -7.08 -7.60
C GLY A 95 -2.47 -7.92 -6.35
N ILE A 96 -1.38 -8.40 -5.75
CA ILE A 96 -1.40 -9.12 -4.46
C ILE A 96 -1.91 -8.20 -3.35
N SER A 97 -1.42 -6.95 -3.28
CA SER A 97 -1.86 -6.00 -2.26
C SER A 97 -3.36 -5.73 -2.36
N GLU A 98 -3.90 -5.53 -3.57
CA GLU A 98 -5.34 -5.41 -3.82
C GLU A 98 -6.11 -6.64 -3.32
N MET A 99 -5.62 -7.85 -3.62
CA MET A 99 -6.25 -9.09 -3.20
C MET A 99 -6.30 -9.25 -1.67
N VAL A 100 -5.28 -8.79 -0.94
CA VAL A 100 -5.28 -8.84 0.54
C VAL A 100 -6.45 -8.03 1.11
N PHE A 101 -6.80 -6.89 0.51
CA PHE A 101 -7.99 -6.12 0.89
C PHE A 101 -9.29 -6.86 0.55
N TRP A 102 -9.37 -7.50 -0.61
CA TRP A 102 -10.56 -8.28 -0.99
C TRP A 102 -10.80 -9.46 -0.03
N LEU A 103 -9.74 -10.22 0.26
CA LEU A 103 -9.78 -11.33 1.21
C LEU A 103 -10.21 -10.86 2.59
N TYR A 104 -9.69 -9.72 3.04
CA TYR A 104 -10.10 -9.11 4.29
C TYR A 104 -11.61 -8.80 4.30
N ALA A 105 -12.12 -8.11 3.28
CA ALA A 105 -13.54 -7.76 3.20
C ALA A 105 -14.45 -9.01 3.21
N ILE A 106 -14.05 -10.08 2.51
CA ILE A 106 -14.77 -11.37 2.50
C ILE A 106 -14.76 -12.00 3.90
N ARG A 107 -13.60 -12.13 4.54
CA ARG A 107 -13.46 -12.76 5.87
C ARG A 107 -14.22 -12.01 6.96
N ARG A 108 -14.33 -10.69 6.83
CA ARG A 108 -15.11 -9.84 7.75
C ARG A 108 -16.60 -9.81 7.41
N ASN A 109 -17.02 -10.46 6.32
CA ASN A 109 -18.39 -10.46 5.82
C ASN A 109 -18.94 -9.04 5.63
N TYR A 110 -18.11 -8.15 5.08
CA TYR A 110 -18.53 -6.80 4.74
C TYR A 110 -19.32 -6.79 3.43
N SER A 111 -20.14 -5.76 3.25
CA SER A 111 -20.70 -5.42 1.93
C SER A 111 -19.62 -4.67 1.16
N PHE A 112 -19.23 -5.18 -0.01
CA PHE A 112 -18.18 -4.54 -0.81
C PHE A 112 -18.38 -4.73 -2.31
N GLU A 113 -17.76 -3.84 -3.09
CA GLU A 113 -17.64 -3.93 -4.54
C GLU A 113 -16.17 -3.76 -4.93
N ILE A 114 -15.68 -4.57 -5.86
CA ILE A 114 -14.34 -4.41 -6.45
C ILE A 114 -14.43 -3.63 -7.75
N ASP A 115 -13.38 -2.87 -8.08
CA ASP A 115 -13.30 -2.08 -9.32
C ASP A 115 -14.55 -1.21 -9.53
N LYS A 116 -14.91 -0.44 -8.49
CA LYS A 116 -16.10 0.41 -8.46
C LYS A 116 -15.83 1.75 -9.15
N GLN A 117 -16.65 2.09 -10.14
CA GLN A 117 -16.67 3.43 -10.71
C GLN A 117 -17.37 4.41 -9.76
N LEU A 118 -16.70 5.50 -9.38
CA LEU A 118 -17.26 6.54 -8.50
C LEU A 118 -17.82 7.74 -9.27
N HIS A 119 -17.38 7.95 -10.51
CA HIS A 119 -17.85 9.04 -11.36
C HIS A 119 -19.08 8.62 -12.16
N THR A 120 -19.96 9.58 -12.44
CA THR A 120 -21.10 9.32 -13.33
C THR A 120 -20.60 9.18 -14.77
N LYS A 121 -21.29 8.39 -15.61
CA LYS A 121 -20.89 8.14 -17.03
C LYS A 121 -20.69 9.41 -17.89
N ASN A 122 -21.16 10.57 -17.44
CA ASN A 122 -21.06 11.85 -18.13
C ASN A 122 -19.76 12.61 -17.80
N GLU A 123 -19.06 12.23 -16.74
CA GLU A 123 -17.71 12.71 -16.44
C GLU A 123 -16.72 11.88 -17.28
N LYS A 124 -15.79 12.53 -17.99
CA LYS A 124 -14.82 11.87 -18.88
C LYS A 124 -13.76 11.00 -18.15
N ASN A 125 -14.06 10.48 -16.95
CA ASN A 125 -13.20 9.63 -16.16
C ASN A 125 -13.82 8.24 -16.00
N ASN A 126 -13.22 7.26 -16.68
CA ASN A 126 -13.52 5.83 -16.55
C ASN A 126 -12.58 5.16 -15.54
N SER A 127 -12.36 5.80 -14.38
CA SER A 127 -11.42 5.30 -13.39
C SER A 127 -12.17 4.69 -12.21
N ASP A 128 -11.82 3.44 -11.91
CA ASP A 128 -12.43 2.64 -10.85
C ASP A 128 -11.53 2.62 -9.62
N VAL A 129 -12.10 2.64 -8.42
CA VAL A 129 -11.37 2.33 -7.18
C VAL A 129 -11.27 0.82 -7.00
N ASP A 130 -10.17 0.35 -6.42
CA ASP A 130 -9.88 -1.08 -6.35
C ASP A 130 -10.87 -1.85 -5.46
N ILE A 131 -11.32 -1.24 -4.37
CA ILE A 131 -12.39 -1.77 -3.52
C ILE A 131 -13.18 -0.64 -2.84
N GLN A 132 -14.50 -0.79 -2.79
CA GLN A 132 -15.41 0.01 -1.98
C GLN A 132 -16.03 -0.88 -0.91
N ILE A 133 -15.90 -0.53 0.37
CA ILE A 133 -16.54 -1.22 1.49
C ILE A 133 -17.68 -0.35 2.03
N VAL A 134 -18.84 -0.95 2.32
CA VAL A 134 -19.99 -0.27 2.91
C VAL A 134 -20.31 -0.88 4.28
N LYS A 135 -20.40 -0.04 5.30
CA LYS A 135 -20.72 -0.45 6.67
C LYS A 135 -21.38 0.70 7.43
N ASP A 136 -22.47 0.38 8.14
CA ASP A 136 -23.17 1.32 9.04
C ASP A 136 -23.54 2.68 8.39
N GLY A 137 -23.89 2.66 7.10
CA GLY A 137 -24.24 3.87 6.34
C GLY A 137 -23.05 4.69 5.81
N TYR A 138 -21.82 4.23 6.09
CA TYR A 138 -20.58 4.81 5.58
C TYR A 138 -19.98 3.98 4.44
N THR A 139 -19.35 4.67 3.52
CA THR A 139 -18.64 4.11 2.38
C THR A 139 -17.15 4.37 2.52
N PHE A 140 -16.31 3.36 2.28
CA PHE A 140 -14.85 3.45 2.33
C PHE A 140 -14.32 3.10 0.95
N ASN A 141 -13.91 4.13 0.19
CA ASN A 141 -13.36 3.97 -1.14
C ASN A 141 -11.84 3.80 -1.02
N ILE A 142 -11.32 2.66 -1.44
CA ILE A 142 -9.91 2.32 -1.27
C ILE A 142 -9.26 2.16 -2.65
N GLU A 143 -8.22 2.96 -2.88
CA GLU A 143 -7.30 2.81 -4.00
C GLU A 143 -5.98 2.28 -3.47
N VAL A 144 -5.51 1.15 -4.00
CA VAL A 144 -4.27 0.50 -3.56
C VAL A 144 -3.15 0.86 -4.53
N LYS A 145 -2.03 1.34 -3.99
CA LYS A 145 -0.81 1.64 -4.74
C LYS A 145 0.39 0.95 -4.11
N THR A 146 1.21 0.38 -4.97
CA THR A 146 2.49 -0.21 -4.58
C THR A 146 3.61 0.49 -5.34
N PRO A 147 4.52 1.20 -4.65
CA PRO A 147 5.74 1.71 -5.26
C PRO A 147 6.60 0.60 -5.86
N ASN A 148 7.36 0.97 -6.89
CA ASN A 148 8.36 0.06 -7.46
C ASN A 148 9.35 -0.34 -6.36
N GLN A 149 9.68 -1.63 -6.35
CA GLN A 149 10.59 -2.16 -5.34
C GLN A 149 12.01 -1.68 -5.63
N VAL A 150 12.69 -1.15 -4.60
CA VAL A 150 14.12 -0.87 -4.69
C VAL A 150 14.83 -2.19 -4.94
N LYS A 151 15.63 -2.26 -6.01
CA LYS A 151 16.39 -3.45 -6.36
C LYS A 151 17.37 -3.76 -5.23
N LYS A 152 17.56 -5.04 -4.90
CA LYS A 152 18.62 -5.46 -3.98
C LYS A 152 19.95 -4.92 -4.50
N THR A 153 20.55 -4.01 -3.75
CA THR A 153 21.93 -3.59 -3.92
C THR A 153 22.84 -4.57 -3.19
N ASP A 154 24.14 -4.50 -3.47
CA ASP A 154 25.16 -5.28 -2.78
C ASP A 154 25.05 -5.06 -1.26
N GLU A 155 24.89 -6.14 -0.49
CA GLU A 155 24.70 -6.09 0.97
C GLU A 155 25.92 -5.51 1.71
N SER A 156 27.07 -5.45 1.05
CA SER A 156 28.28 -4.79 1.56
C SER A 156 28.27 -3.26 1.39
N ILE A 157 27.23 -2.70 0.76
CA ILE A 157 27.04 -1.25 0.61
C ILE A 157 26.05 -0.74 1.67
N LEU A 158 26.47 0.24 2.47
CA LEU A 158 25.59 0.97 3.38
C LEU A 158 24.68 1.89 2.55
N ASN A 159 23.41 1.52 2.43
CA ASN A 159 22.43 2.31 1.69
C ASN A 159 21.80 3.37 2.60
N ILE A 160 21.95 4.64 2.22
CA ILE A 160 21.44 5.79 2.96
C ILE A 160 20.34 6.41 2.13
N THR A 161 19.12 6.33 2.65
CA THR A 161 17.97 6.93 1.99
C THR A 161 17.70 8.29 2.58
N ILE A 162 17.52 9.30 1.72
CA ILE A 162 17.11 10.64 2.15
C ILE A 162 15.59 10.74 2.06
N PRO A 163 14.87 10.84 3.19
CA PRO A 163 13.40 10.85 3.19
C PRO A 163 12.78 12.24 2.97
N PHE A 164 13.60 13.30 2.84
CA PHE A 164 13.13 14.68 2.67
C PHE A 164 13.29 15.19 1.22
N ARG A 165 12.48 16.20 0.88
CA ARG A 165 12.44 16.78 -0.48
C ARG A 165 13.59 17.74 -0.73
N SER A 166 13.87 17.96 -2.02
CA SER A 166 14.84 18.94 -2.50
C SER A 166 14.23 20.33 -2.53
N PHE A 167 14.90 21.33 -1.94
CA PHE A 167 14.48 22.74 -1.97
C PHE A 167 15.00 23.46 -3.23
N GLU A 168 14.60 24.72 -3.44
CA GLU A 168 15.07 25.58 -4.54
C GLU A 168 16.61 25.63 -4.68
N ARG A 169 17.37 25.42 -3.59
CA ARG A 169 18.84 25.36 -3.55
C ARG A 169 19.36 23.94 -3.35
N LYS A 170 19.03 23.07 -4.32
CA LYS A 170 19.38 21.64 -4.30
C LYS A 170 20.89 21.40 -4.22
N ASP A 171 21.68 22.25 -4.85
CA ASP A 171 23.14 22.23 -4.84
C ASP A 171 23.74 22.37 -3.42
N ILE A 172 23.28 23.36 -2.66
CA ILE A 172 23.73 23.59 -1.27
C ILE A 172 23.29 22.44 -0.36
N GLN A 173 22.06 21.97 -0.53
CA GLN A 173 21.54 20.84 0.23
C GLN A 173 22.32 19.56 -0.06
N ASP A 174 22.58 19.26 -1.32
CA ASP A 174 23.37 18.08 -1.72
C ASP A 174 24.78 18.16 -1.14
N GLU A 175 25.39 19.35 -1.05
CA GLU A 175 26.71 19.54 -0.45
C GLU A 175 26.71 19.29 1.07
N GLU A 176 25.79 19.91 1.82
CA GLU A 176 25.68 19.74 3.27
C GLU A 176 25.31 18.30 3.66
N VAL A 177 24.38 17.69 2.94
CA VAL A 177 23.99 16.29 3.20
C VAL A 177 25.13 15.34 2.88
N ARG A 178 25.88 15.56 1.78
CA ARG A 178 27.07 14.74 1.49
C ARG A 178 28.13 14.87 2.58
N LYS A 179 28.30 16.06 3.15
CA LYS A 179 29.27 16.30 4.23
C LYS A 179 28.89 15.52 5.49
N ILE A 180 27.64 15.70 5.95
CA ILE A 180 27.10 14.99 7.12
C ILE A 180 27.14 13.47 6.90
N ASN A 181 26.68 13.02 5.73
CA ASN A 181 26.68 11.60 5.40
C ASN A 181 28.10 11.05 5.35
N ARG A 182 29.09 11.74 4.78
CA ARG A 182 30.45 11.22 4.73
C ARG A 182 30.98 10.93 6.14
N ASP A 183 30.83 11.85 7.07
CA ASP A 183 31.39 11.71 8.41
C ASP A 183 30.68 10.58 9.20
N ILE A 184 29.34 10.54 9.15
CA ILE A 184 28.54 9.51 9.83
C ILE A 184 28.75 8.13 9.19
N SER A 185 28.66 8.06 7.86
CA SER A 185 28.74 6.78 7.13
C SER A 185 30.11 6.16 7.24
N GLN A 186 31.17 6.97 7.18
CA GLN A 186 32.52 6.45 7.36
C GLN A 186 32.73 5.91 8.77
N ALA A 187 32.18 6.59 9.79
CA ALA A 187 32.20 6.08 11.14
C ALA A 187 31.45 4.74 11.27
N ILE A 188 30.27 4.60 10.64
CA ILE A 188 29.52 3.34 10.62
C ILE A 188 30.33 2.23 9.93
N ILE A 189 30.87 2.50 8.73
CA ILE A 189 31.67 1.56 7.95
C ILE A 189 32.86 1.06 8.77
N ASN A 190 33.62 1.99 9.38
CA ASN A 190 34.80 1.65 10.18
C ASN A 190 34.45 0.78 11.40
N ASN A 191 33.27 0.98 11.99
CA ASN A 191 32.80 0.20 13.14
C ASN A 191 31.99 -1.05 12.77
N SER A 192 31.78 -1.31 11.48
CA SER A 192 30.91 -2.39 11.01
C SER A 192 31.56 -3.78 11.00
N GLN A 193 32.82 -3.89 11.42
CA GLN A 193 33.61 -5.13 11.37
C GLN A 193 33.67 -5.74 9.96
N GLY A 194 33.77 -4.90 8.93
CA GLY A 194 33.84 -5.31 7.53
C GLY A 194 32.50 -5.67 6.90
N LYS A 195 31.38 -5.50 7.63
CA LYS A 195 30.03 -5.69 7.05
C LYS A 195 29.77 -4.72 5.91
N TYR A 196 30.23 -3.47 6.03
CA TYR A 196 30.11 -2.46 4.99
C TYR A 196 31.49 -2.07 4.46
N THR A 197 31.62 -1.92 3.15
CA THR A 197 32.86 -1.51 2.46
C THR A 197 32.73 -0.15 1.77
N ALA A 198 31.50 0.27 1.49
CA ALA A 198 31.17 1.56 0.88
C ALA A 198 29.81 2.04 1.38
N TYR A 199 29.42 3.26 1.01
CA TYR A 199 28.06 3.77 1.18
C TYR A 199 27.53 4.33 -0.14
N GLU A 200 26.22 4.23 -0.32
CA GLU A 200 25.49 4.85 -1.42
C GLU A 200 24.35 5.69 -0.85
N GLN A 201 24.21 6.91 -1.37
CA GLN A 201 23.13 7.81 -1.02
C GLN A 201 22.07 7.76 -2.10
N THR A 202 20.88 7.32 -1.75
CA THR A 202 19.72 7.27 -2.64
C THR A 202 18.63 8.21 -2.15
N LYS A 203 17.90 8.80 -3.09
CA LYS A 203 16.69 9.56 -2.78
C LYS A 203 15.50 8.63 -2.93
N ILE A 204 14.51 8.72 -2.04
CA ILE A 204 13.23 8.06 -2.30
C ILE A 204 12.64 8.55 -3.62
N ASP A 205 11.86 7.70 -4.30
CA ASP A 205 11.02 8.13 -5.42
C ASP A 205 9.83 8.93 -4.89
N ASP A 206 10.13 10.07 -4.27
CA ASP A 206 9.21 11.04 -3.67
C ASP A 206 8.07 11.43 -4.61
N ASN A 207 8.39 11.54 -5.89
CA ASN A 207 7.43 11.86 -6.93
C ASN A 207 6.33 10.80 -7.09
N LYS A 208 6.57 9.54 -6.70
CA LYS A 208 5.55 8.49 -6.77
C LYS A 208 4.40 8.75 -5.83
N VAL A 209 4.65 9.23 -4.62
CA VAL A 209 3.57 9.55 -3.67
C VAL A 209 2.69 10.66 -4.24
N ILE A 210 3.26 11.68 -4.88
CA ILE A 210 2.49 12.73 -5.56
C ILE A 210 1.70 12.16 -6.74
N GLU A 211 2.32 11.32 -7.56
CA GLU A 211 1.63 10.63 -8.67
C GLU A 211 0.44 9.79 -8.15
N TYR A 212 0.59 9.13 -7.00
CA TYR A 212 -0.47 8.34 -6.36
C TYR A 212 -1.57 9.19 -5.75
N LEU A 213 -1.21 10.28 -5.06
CA LEU A 213 -2.16 11.26 -4.55
C LEU A 213 -2.98 11.90 -5.68
N ARG A 214 -2.33 12.30 -6.79
CA ARG A 214 -3.00 12.78 -8.01
C ARG A 214 -3.86 11.69 -8.66
N SER A 215 -3.43 10.42 -8.64
CA SER A 215 -4.25 9.30 -9.09
C SER A 215 -5.52 9.18 -8.24
N GLY A 216 -5.41 9.34 -6.92
CA GLY A 216 -6.54 9.40 -5.99
C GLY A 216 -7.46 10.58 -6.32
N GLN A 217 -6.92 11.77 -6.58
CA GLN A 217 -7.68 12.96 -6.98
C GLN A 217 -8.57 12.74 -8.21
N ILE A 218 -8.06 11.98 -9.18
CA ILE A 218 -8.77 11.63 -10.41
C ILE A 218 -9.89 10.62 -10.14
N LYS A 219 -9.65 9.63 -9.27
CA LYS A 219 -10.57 8.52 -8.99
C LYS A 219 -11.65 8.86 -7.96
N PHE A 220 -11.30 9.61 -6.93
CA PHE A 220 -12.18 9.87 -5.81
C PHE A 220 -13.18 11.00 -6.09
N THR A 221 -14.29 10.92 -5.37
CA THR A 221 -15.33 11.94 -5.28
C THR A 221 -15.58 12.21 -3.80
N TYR A 222 -15.81 13.48 -3.45
CA TYR A 222 -16.16 13.85 -2.09
C TYR A 222 -17.65 13.62 -1.85
N GLU A 223 -17.98 12.78 -0.88
CA GLU A 223 -19.34 12.66 -0.33
C GLU A 223 -19.29 12.71 1.21
N PRO A 224 -20.29 13.30 1.90
CA PRO A 224 -20.29 13.43 3.35
C PRO A 224 -20.10 12.10 4.11
N ASN A 225 -20.72 11.02 3.63
CA ASN A 225 -20.68 9.70 4.28
C ASN A 225 -19.63 8.76 3.64
N SER A 226 -18.66 9.30 2.89
CA SER A 226 -17.63 8.48 2.24
C SER A 226 -16.21 8.87 2.64
N ILE A 227 -15.36 7.93 3.01
CA ILE A 227 -13.93 8.18 3.23
C ILE A 227 -13.13 7.64 2.06
N ASN A 228 -12.30 8.49 1.48
CA ASN A 228 -11.39 8.15 0.39
C ASN A 228 -10.00 7.82 0.94
N VAL A 229 -9.62 6.55 0.84
CA VAL A 229 -8.39 5.98 1.39
C VAL A 229 -7.44 5.61 0.25
N LEU A 230 -6.27 6.23 0.23
CA LEU A 230 -5.15 5.78 -0.60
C LEU A 230 -4.31 4.79 0.21
N ALA A 231 -4.44 3.50 -0.05
CA ALA A 231 -3.63 2.46 0.58
C ALA A 231 -2.27 2.36 -0.11
N LEU A 232 -1.21 2.79 0.59
CA LEU A 232 0.16 2.72 0.11
C LEU A 232 0.85 1.48 0.70
N SER A 233 0.95 0.44 -0.12
CA SER A 233 1.51 -0.86 0.25
C SER A 233 2.99 -0.93 -0.11
N VAL A 234 3.86 -1.04 0.90
CA VAL A 234 5.33 -0.87 0.76
C VAL A 234 6.11 -1.97 1.51
N PRO A 235 7.40 -2.16 1.27
CA PRO A 235 8.24 -2.96 2.17
C PRO A 235 8.42 -2.27 3.52
N SER A 236 8.68 -3.05 4.57
CA SER A 236 8.90 -2.53 5.93
C SER A 236 10.02 -1.49 5.97
N GLN A 237 11.12 -1.74 5.25
CA GLN A 237 12.28 -0.86 5.17
C GLN A 237 11.98 0.51 4.52
N GLN A 238 10.85 0.64 3.81
CA GLN A 238 10.46 1.88 3.16
C GLN A 238 9.35 2.63 3.91
N MET A 239 8.67 2.00 4.88
CA MET A 239 7.56 2.65 5.59
C MET A 239 8.00 3.96 6.24
N ASP A 240 9.14 3.96 6.93
CA ASP A 240 9.70 5.15 7.59
C ASP A 240 9.88 6.31 6.59
N ASN A 241 10.43 6.02 5.41
CA ASN A 241 10.61 7.04 4.38
C ASN A 241 9.30 7.63 3.88
N TYR A 242 8.28 6.80 3.65
CA TYR A 242 6.96 7.28 3.20
C TYR A 242 6.21 8.00 4.31
N TRP A 243 6.33 7.56 5.56
CA TRP A 243 5.79 8.26 6.72
C TRP A 243 6.44 9.63 6.90
N GLY A 244 7.77 9.70 6.86
CA GLY A 244 8.52 10.95 6.89
C GLY A 244 8.16 11.86 5.71
N TYR A 245 7.94 11.31 4.52
CA TYR A 245 7.49 12.10 3.38
C TYR A 245 6.12 12.78 3.58
N LEU A 246 5.24 12.14 4.36
CA LEU A 246 3.93 12.67 4.69
C LEU A 246 4.02 13.65 5.88
N TYR A 247 4.72 13.29 6.95
CA TYR A 247 4.62 13.96 8.25
C TYR A 247 5.89 14.59 8.80
N ASN A 248 7.02 14.53 8.09
CA ASN A 248 8.23 15.20 8.56
C ASN A 248 7.92 16.69 8.83
N PRO A 249 8.17 17.22 10.05
CA PRO A 249 7.72 18.56 10.45
C PRO A 249 8.22 19.71 9.56
N PHE A 250 9.29 19.50 8.79
CA PHE A 250 9.94 20.53 7.98
C PHE A 250 9.54 20.49 6.51
N SER A 251 9.19 19.32 5.98
CA SER A 251 9.01 19.12 4.53
C SER A 251 7.92 18.11 4.16
N GLY A 252 7.20 17.59 5.15
CA GLY A 252 6.11 16.65 4.96
C GLY A 252 4.94 17.29 4.23
N ILE A 253 4.33 16.54 3.32
CA ILE A 253 3.22 17.04 2.49
C ILE A 253 1.93 17.27 3.28
N PHE A 254 1.79 16.64 4.43
CA PHE A 254 0.65 16.79 5.35
C PHE A 254 1.03 17.70 6.52
N THR A 255 1.82 18.75 6.26
CA THR A 255 2.20 19.75 7.25
C THR A 255 1.96 21.16 6.73
N ASP A 256 1.71 22.13 7.62
CA ASP A 256 1.47 23.52 7.23
C ASP A 256 2.70 24.18 6.58
N GLN A 257 3.89 23.61 6.79
CA GLN A 257 5.12 24.05 6.13
C GLN A 257 5.14 23.74 4.62
N PHE A 258 4.14 23.02 4.11
CA PHE A 258 4.00 22.68 2.70
C PHE A 258 3.76 23.90 1.77
N SER A 259 3.46 25.10 2.28
CA SER A 259 3.07 26.23 1.42
C SER A 259 4.19 26.74 0.49
N GLY A 260 4.00 26.59 -0.84
CA GLY A 260 4.66 27.39 -1.88
C GLY A 260 6.12 27.08 -2.21
N LYS A 261 6.67 25.96 -1.73
CA LYS A 261 8.11 25.62 -1.88
C LYS A 261 8.39 24.27 -2.53
N PHE A 262 7.36 23.59 -3.04
CA PHE A 262 7.48 22.23 -3.55
C PHE A 262 7.17 22.18 -5.03
N PHE A 263 8.03 21.48 -5.76
CA PHE A 263 7.96 21.37 -7.19
C PHE A 263 7.98 19.92 -7.64
N ASP A 264 7.20 19.60 -8.67
CA ASP A 264 7.25 18.28 -9.31
C ASP A 264 8.50 18.13 -10.21
N LYS A 265 8.68 16.96 -10.83
CA LYS A 265 9.78 16.68 -11.78
C LYS A 265 9.92 17.72 -12.91
N LYS A 266 8.84 18.45 -13.23
CA LYS A 266 8.79 19.48 -14.28
C LYS A 266 8.94 20.90 -13.74
N LYS A 267 9.27 21.06 -12.45
CA LYS A 267 9.37 22.35 -11.75
C LYS A 267 8.04 23.09 -11.64
N ASN A 268 6.91 22.39 -11.67
CA ASN A 268 5.62 23.01 -11.37
C ASN A 268 5.38 22.98 -9.87
N GLU A 269 4.92 24.11 -9.33
CA GLU A 269 4.47 24.18 -7.94
C GLU A 269 3.37 23.14 -7.67
N ILE A 270 3.53 22.37 -6.60
CA ILE A 270 2.55 21.40 -6.16
C ILE A 270 1.63 22.04 -5.12
N LYS A 271 0.32 21.95 -5.32
CA LYS A 271 -0.70 22.49 -4.41
C LYS A 271 -1.49 21.39 -3.73
N HIS A 272 -1.90 21.61 -2.48
CA HIS A 272 -2.77 20.67 -1.75
C HIS A 272 -4.08 20.36 -2.49
N SER A 273 -4.62 21.34 -3.23
CA SER A 273 -5.81 21.17 -4.07
C SER A 273 -5.66 20.13 -5.19
N GLU A 274 -4.44 19.67 -5.49
CA GLU A 274 -4.21 18.61 -6.47
C GLU A 274 -4.46 17.20 -5.91
N PHE A 275 -4.74 17.08 -4.62
CA PHE A 275 -5.00 15.81 -3.93
C PHE A 275 -5.91 15.97 -2.71
N ASP A 276 -6.74 17.01 -2.69
CA ASP A 276 -7.66 17.32 -1.58
C ASP A 276 -8.87 16.37 -1.50
N LYS A 277 -9.08 15.50 -2.49
CA LYS A 277 -10.07 14.42 -2.42
C LYS A 277 -9.56 13.13 -1.76
N VAL A 278 -8.26 13.06 -1.46
CA VAL A 278 -7.69 11.97 -0.65
C VAL A 278 -7.84 12.36 0.81
N ASP A 279 -8.68 11.64 1.56
CA ASP A 279 -8.95 11.95 2.96
C ASP A 279 -7.84 11.38 3.87
N VAL A 280 -7.39 10.16 3.55
CA VAL A 280 -6.41 9.42 4.36
C VAL A 280 -5.47 8.62 3.46
N VAL A 281 -4.19 8.55 3.82
CA VAL A 281 -3.26 7.55 3.29
C VAL A 281 -3.13 6.43 4.31
N LEU A 282 -3.47 5.20 3.94
CA LEU A 282 -3.18 4.02 4.75
C LEU A 282 -1.80 3.50 4.37
N LEU A 283 -0.79 3.76 5.20
CA LEU A 283 0.56 3.26 4.98
C LEU A 283 0.68 1.84 5.57
N THR A 284 0.98 0.84 4.75
CA THR A 284 1.00 -0.56 5.19
C THR A 284 2.17 -1.36 4.60
N ASN A 285 2.68 -2.35 5.34
CA ASN A 285 3.81 -3.19 4.88
C ASN A 285 3.43 -4.53 4.22
N ILE A 286 2.27 -4.63 3.58
CA ILE A 286 1.78 -5.88 2.96
C ILE A 286 2.83 -6.53 2.05
N VAL A 287 3.50 -5.73 1.22
CA VAL A 287 4.52 -6.19 0.27
C VAL A 287 5.61 -7.03 0.94
N GLU A 288 5.98 -6.73 2.19
CA GLU A 288 7.04 -7.45 2.89
C GLU A 288 6.77 -8.95 3.01
N GLY A 289 5.54 -9.31 3.41
CA GLY A 289 5.13 -10.71 3.59
C GLY A 289 5.04 -11.50 2.28
N HIS A 290 5.08 -10.81 1.14
CA HIS A 290 5.12 -11.43 -0.18
C HIS A 290 6.49 -11.33 -0.85
N LYS A 291 7.52 -10.73 -0.22
CA LYS A 291 8.87 -10.66 -0.77
C LYS A 291 9.83 -11.66 -0.16
N ARG A 292 9.54 -12.18 1.02
CA ARG A 292 10.46 -13.04 1.78
C ARG A 292 9.75 -14.17 2.50
N ILE A 293 10.52 -15.21 2.80
CA ILE A 293 10.10 -16.33 3.63
C ILE A 293 9.87 -15.85 5.06
N VAL A 294 8.63 -15.91 5.53
CA VAL A 294 8.30 -15.72 6.94
C VAL A 294 7.57 -16.96 7.44
N TYR A 295 8.23 -17.74 8.29
CA TYR A 295 7.65 -18.95 8.87
C TYR A 295 6.53 -18.58 9.87
N GLU A 296 5.43 -19.34 9.86
CA GLU A 296 4.24 -19.10 10.70
C GLU A 296 3.73 -17.66 10.61
N PHE A 297 3.68 -17.13 9.40
CA PHE A 297 3.10 -15.83 9.10
C PHE A 297 2.16 -15.99 7.91
N ASP A 298 0.91 -15.60 8.11
CA ASP A 298 -0.09 -15.66 7.06
C ASP A 298 -0.06 -14.36 6.26
N SER A 299 0.71 -14.37 5.17
CA SER A 299 0.88 -13.20 4.29
C SER A 299 -0.41 -12.76 3.60
N TRP A 300 -1.45 -13.59 3.60
CA TRP A 300 -2.71 -13.27 2.94
C TRP A 300 -3.73 -12.64 3.89
N LYS A 301 -3.35 -12.32 5.14
CA LYS A 301 -4.18 -11.65 6.14
C LYS A 301 -3.72 -10.22 6.39
N LEU A 302 -4.61 -9.26 6.12
CA LEU A 302 -4.36 -7.84 6.30
C LEU A 302 -4.02 -7.49 7.76
N GLU A 303 -4.61 -8.22 8.71
CA GLU A 303 -4.44 -8.03 10.15
C GLU A 303 -3.02 -8.29 10.66
N ASN A 304 -2.22 -9.03 9.89
CA ASN A 304 -0.86 -9.39 10.28
C ASN A 304 0.17 -8.30 9.96
N TYR A 305 -0.24 -7.24 9.25
CA TYR A 305 0.64 -6.18 8.78
C TYR A 305 0.55 -4.94 9.66
N CYS A 306 1.64 -4.17 9.69
CA CYS A 306 1.64 -2.83 10.25
C CYS A 306 0.90 -1.92 9.29
N SER A 307 -0.07 -1.17 9.82
CA SER A 307 -0.97 -0.32 9.05
C SER A 307 -1.22 0.94 9.84
N ILE A 308 -0.79 2.10 9.32
CA ILE A 308 -0.92 3.40 9.98
C ILE A 308 -1.75 4.32 9.09
N PHE A 309 -2.79 4.94 9.67
CA PHE A 309 -3.56 5.94 8.98
C PHE A 309 -2.90 7.31 9.09
N CYS A 310 -2.52 7.85 7.93
CA CYS A 310 -2.02 9.19 7.77
C CYS A 310 -3.16 10.09 7.24
N ILE A 311 -3.87 10.76 8.15
CA ILE A 311 -4.91 11.75 7.82
C ILE A 311 -4.31 12.91 7.01
N ASN A 312 -4.94 13.24 5.88
CA ASN A 312 -4.61 14.45 5.12
C ASN A 312 -5.31 15.66 5.76
N PRO A 313 -4.57 16.59 6.40
CA PRO A 313 -5.17 17.75 7.04
C PRO A 313 -5.75 18.75 6.04
N PHE A 314 -5.35 18.64 4.76
CA PHE A 314 -5.77 19.52 3.67
C PHE A 314 -6.83 18.89 2.77
N SER A 315 -7.40 17.76 3.17
CA SER A 315 -8.53 17.16 2.43
C SER A 315 -9.78 18.02 2.55
N GLN A 316 -10.66 17.94 1.56
CA GLN A 316 -11.96 18.62 1.58
C GLN A 316 -12.78 18.22 2.80
N ARG A 317 -12.64 16.97 3.27
CA ARG A 317 -13.27 16.47 4.50
C ARG A 317 -12.71 17.16 5.74
N THR A 318 -11.40 17.13 5.93
CA THR A 318 -10.77 17.70 7.13
C THR A 318 -11.00 19.21 7.22
N MET A 319 -10.85 19.93 6.10
CA MET A 319 -11.05 21.39 6.05
C MET A 319 -12.48 21.82 6.35
N LYS A 320 -13.48 20.97 6.09
CA LYS A 320 -14.89 21.27 6.40
C LYS A 320 -15.27 20.93 7.85
N HIS A 321 -14.34 20.39 8.66
CA HIS A 321 -14.55 19.96 10.05
C HIS A 321 -15.78 19.05 10.25
N CYS A 322 -16.19 18.34 9.21
CA CYS A 322 -17.57 17.89 9.09
C CYS A 322 -17.86 16.51 9.67
N ASP A 323 -16.88 15.70 10.09
CA ASP A 323 -17.17 14.35 10.59
C ASP A 323 -16.00 13.69 11.36
N VAL A 324 -15.98 13.83 12.70
CA VAL A 324 -15.04 13.08 13.57
C VAL A 324 -15.41 11.60 13.63
N ASP A 325 -16.69 11.26 13.48
CA ASP A 325 -17.18 9.89 13.63
C ASP A 325 -16.80 9.02 12.43
N ALA A 326 -16.76 9.59 11.22
CA ALA A 326 -16.20 8.94 10.04
C ALA A 326 -14.79 8.34 10.31
N TYR A 327 -13.88 9.11 10.91
CA TYR A 327 -12.54 8.62 11.23
C TYR A 327 -12.54 7.52 12.30
N LYS A 328 -13.48 7.55 13.25
CA LYS A 328 -13.64 6.45 14.20
C LYS A 328 -14.07 5.17 13.49
N TYR A 329 -15.06 5.26 12.58
CA TYR A 329 -15.47 4.11 11.79
C TYR A 329 -14.36 3.57 10.89
N LEU A 330 -13.49 4.43 10.37
CA LEU A 330 -12.30 4.02 9.63
C LEU A 330 -11.33 3.18 10.49
N LEU A 331 -11.07 3.63 11.72
CA LEU A 331 -10.23 2.92 12.68
C LEU A 331 -10.80 1.54 13.05
N ASP A 332 -12.12 1.39 13.00
CA ASP A 332 -12.80 0.13 13.33
C ASP A 332 -12.91 -0.83 12.12
N ILE A 333 -12.86 -0.32 10.89
CA ILE A 333 -13.15 -1.13 9.70
C ILE A 333 -11.94 -1.78 9.07
N LEU A 334 -10.76 -1.17 9.12
CA LEU A 334 -9.50 -1.75 8.66
C LEU A 334 -8.55 -1.96 9.85
N PRO A 335 -7.81 -3.09 9.89
CA PRO A 335 -6.86 -3.34 10.95
C PRO A 335 -5.73 -2.31 10.86
N ASN A 336 -5.42 -1.68 11.98
CA ASN A 336 -4.45 -0.62 12.02
C ASN A 336 -3.87 -0.47 13.43
N ASP A 337 -2.75 0.22 13.48
CA ASP A 337 -1.94 0.46 14.65
C ASP A 337 -1.90 1.94 15.04
N THR A 338 -2.64 2.78 14.34
CA THR A 338 -2.53 4.25 14.38
C THR A 338 -2.52 4.78 15.82
N ASN A 339 -3.49 4.39 16.64
CA ASN A 339 -3.58 4.88 18.03
C ASN A 339 -2.41 4.40 18.91
N ARG A 340 -1.94 3.16 18.70
CA ARG A 340 -0.79 2.61 19.45
C ARG A 340 0.50 3.32 19.03
N PHE A 341 0.69 3.46 17.73
CA PHE A 341 1.85 4.12 17.12
C PHE A 341 1.98 5.57 17.61
N GLU A 342 0.92 6.38 17.53
CA GLU A 342 0.97 7.77 17.97
C GLU A 342 1.22 7.89 19.48
N LYS A 343 0.59 7.03 20.29
CA LYS A 343 0.84 7.03 21.74
C LYS A 343 2.30 6.72 22.08
N GLU A 344 2.86 5.66 21.50
CA GLU A 344 4.26 5.29 21.74
C GLU A 344 5.22 6.37 21.19
N ARG A 345 4.87 7.01 20.07
CA ARG A 345 5.62 8.12 19.49
C ARG A 345 5.67 9.32 20.42
N ASP A 346 4.53 9.72 20.96
CA ASP A 346 4.43 10.84 21.91
C ASP A 346 5.25 10.58 23.18
N GLU A 347 5.16 9.37 23.72
CA GLU A 347 5.96 8.94 24.87
C GLU A 347 7.47 8.99 24.57
N ARG A 348 7.87 8.54 23.38
CA ARG A 348 9.27 8.60 22.93
C ARG A 348 9.76 10.01 22.69
N ASN A 349 8.96 10.87 22.07
CA ASN A 349 9.30 12.28 21.85
C ASN A 349 9.46 13.03 23.18
N LEU A 350 8.59 12.79 24.16
CA LEU A 350 8.74 13.35 25.50
C LEU A 350 10.02 12.87 26.22
N GLN A 351 10.44 11.62 26.01
CA GLN A 351 11.72 11.11 26.51
C GLN A 351 12.91 11.77 25.80
N GLY A 352 12.82 11.89 24.47
CA GLY A 352 13.82 12.55 23.64
C GLY A 352 14.05 14.01 24.03
N GLU A 353 12.97 14.77 24.27
CA GLU A 353 13.03 16.15 24.75
C GLU A 353 13.79 16.28 26.08
N LYS A 354 13.53 15.38 27.05
CA LYS A 354 14.25 15.36 28.34
C LYS A 354 15.74 15.10 28.18
N LEU A 355 16.13 14.38 27.15
CA LEU A 355 17.52 14.02 26.86
C LEU A 355 18.20 14.95 25.84
N GLY A 356 17.43 15.87 25.23
CA GLY A 356 17.92 16.72 24.13
C GLY A 356 18.20 15.94 22.83
N ILE A 357 17.53 14.80 22.61
CA ILE A 357 17.75 13.91 21.45
C ILE A 357 16.46 13.81 20.64
N PRO A 358 16.47 14.14 19.33
CA PRO A 358 15.31 13.91 18.46
C PRO A 358 15.11 12.41 18.21
N THR A 359 13.91 11.91 18.50
CA THR A 359 13.56 10.49 18.39
C THR A 359 12.76 10.13 17.14
N ASP A 360 12.04 11.09 16.53
CA ASP A 360 11.27 10.89 15.31
C ASP A 360 12.04 10.15 14.19
N PRO A 361 13.34 10.42 13.91
CA PRO A 361 14.06 9.76 12.82
C PRO A 361 14.32 8.26 12.99
N ILE A 362 14.17 7.71 14.20
CA ILE A 362 14.43 6.29 14.49
C ILE A 362 13.18 5.55 14.97
N PHE A 363 12.13 6.28 15.35
CA PHE A 363 10.97 5.72 16.02
C PHE A 363 10.23 4.70 15.16
N PHE A 364 9.98 4.99 13.87
CA PHE A 364 9.22 4.07 13.01
C PHE A 364 9.93 2.72 12.87
N SER A 365 11.24 2.76 12.63
CA SER A 365 12.09 1.57 12.53
C SER A 365 12.12 0.77 13.84
N GLU A 366 12.15 1.45 14.99
CA GLU A 366 12.05 0.82 16.31
C GLU A 366 10.68 0.18 16.53
N TYR A 367 9.60 0.87 16.18
CA TYR A 367 8.23 0.39 16.30
C TYR A 367 8.02 -0.92 15.52
N LEU A 368 8.47 -0.95 14.25
CA LEU A 368 8.43 -2.18 13.45
C LEU A 368 9.25 -3.31 14.06
N TYR A 369 10.41 -3.01 14.66
CA TYR A 369 11.20 -4.02 15.34
C TYR A 369 10.48 -4.60 16.56
N ASN A 370 9.85 -3.75 17.38
CA ASN A 370 9.20 -4.16 18.62
C ASN A 370 7.90 -4.93 18.37
N HIS A 371 7.12 -4.54 17.36
CA HIS A 371 5.77 -5.10 17.14
C HIS A 371 5.66 -6.02 15.92
N TYR A 372 6.57 -5.91 14.95
CA TYR A 372 6.53 -6.64 13.68
C TYR A 372 7.90 -7.22 13.30
N TYR A 373 8.67 -7.74 14.28
CA TYR A 373 10.03 -8.25 14.05
C TYR A 373 10.12 -9.29 12.91
N LYS A 374 9.07 -10.12 12.72
CA LYS A 374 8.97 -11.10 11.62
C LYS A 374 8.93 -10.45 10.24
N LEU A 375 8.58 -9.17 10.16
CA LEU A 375 8.50 -8.34 8.96
C LEU A 375 9.62 -7.28 8.87
N ARG A 376 10.63 -7.28 9.75
CA ARG A 376 11.78 -6.37 9.63
C ARG A 376 12.88 -6.88 8.72
#